data_AF-A0A1F6WUM4-F1
#
_entry.id   AF-A0A1F6WUM4-F1
#
_cell.length_a   1.000
_cell.length_b   1.000
_cell.length_c   1.000
_cell.angle_alpha   90.00
_cell.angle_beta   90.00
_cell.angle_gamma   90.00
#
_symmetry.space_group_name_H-M   'P 1'
#
loop_
_entity.id
_entity.type
_entity.pdbx_description
1 polymer ?
#
loop_
_entity_poly.entity_id
_entity_poly.type
_entity_poly.pdbx_seq_one_letter_code
_entity_poly.pdbx_strand_id
1 'polypeptide(L)'
;MLNTFWKWYEEKYSVIAPLTALLFLSQIVHLYWMTTNVAFFRAFGHAFSDPGPLWNTVIALVDYIEIPAIITSSILYVYQFQRGEGKKWRNILFLFLINSQWLHLFWITDEIIYAQFTGTAAFIIPIWLSWIAISIDYLELPVMYDTIKKAIISLRKSA
;
A
#
# COMPACT_ATOMS: atom_id res chain seq x y z
N MET A 1 -24.71 -10.58 -11.96
CA MET A 1 -23.25 -10.72 -11.77
C MET A 1 -22.76 -9.94 -10.56
N LEU A 2 -22.90 -8.60 -10.52
CA LEU A 2 -22.47 -7.79 -9.35
C LEU A 2 -23.15 -8.18 -8.03
N ASN A 3 -24.46 -8.40 -8.02
CA ASN A 3 -25.16 -8.81 -6.79
C ASN A 3 -24.70 -10.18 -6.27
N THR A 4 -24.35 -11.10 -7.17
CA THR A 4 -23.81 -12.42 -6.81
C THR A 4 -22.42 -12.28 -6.19
N PHE A 5 -21.57 -11.43 -6.78
CA PHE A 5 -20.26 -11.11 -6.23
C PHE A 5 -20.34 -10.52 -4.83
N TRP A 6 -21.21 -9.53 -4.59
CA TRP A 6 -21.33 -8.90 -3.28
C TRP A 6 -21.87 -9.83 -2.21
N LYS A 7 -22.80 -10.75 -2.56
CA LYS A 7 -23.24 -11.80 -1.64
C LYS A 7 -22.11 -12.75 -1.26
N TRP A 8 -21.34 -13.23 -2.24
CA TRP A 8 -20.17 -14.07 -1.97
C TRP A 8 -19.11 -13.34 -1.13
N TYR A 9 -18.87 -12.06 -1.42
CA TYR A 9 -17.93 -11.23 -0.68
C TYR A 9 -18.36 -11.05 0.79
N GLU A 10 -19.66 -10.83 1.02
CA GLU A 10 -20.24 -10.76 2.35
C GLU A 10 -20.07 -12.08 3.13
N GLU A 11 -20.38 -13.22 2.51
CA GLU A 11 -20.20 -14.55 3.12
C GLU A 11 -18.73 -14.83 3.49
N LYS A 12 -17.79 -14.29 2.73
CA LYS A 12 -16.34 -14.46 2.95
C LYS A 12 -15.68 -13.28 3.66
N TYR A 13 -16.45 -12.29 4.11
CA TYR A 13 -15.91 -11.05 4.69
C TYR A 13 -14.99 -11.32 5.89
N SER A 14 -15.32 -12.31 6.71
CA SER A 14 -14.52 -12.74 7.88
C SER A 14 -13.13 -13.25 7.55
N VAL A 15 -12.90 -13.68 6.31
CA VAL A 15 -11.60 -14.13 5.80
C VAL A 15 -10.94 -13.04 4.97
N ILE A 16 -11.71 -12.35 4.12
CA ILE A 16 -11.19 -11.33 3.20
C ILE A 16 -10.66 -10.11 3.97
N ALA A 17 -11.36 -9.64 5.01
CA ALA A 17 -10.92 -8.46 5.75
C ALA A 17 -9.56 -8.69 6.47
N PRO A 18 -9.33 -9.82 7.18
CA PRO A 18 -8.02 -10.16 7.71
C PRO A 18 -6.93 -10.35 6.66
N LEU A 19 -7.24 -11.02 5.54
CA LEU A 19 -6.28 -11.19 4.45
C LEU A 19 -5.85 -9.83 3.88
N THR A 20 -6.82 -8.95 3.63
CA THR A 20 -6.57 -7.58 3.17
C THR A 20 -5.69 -6.82 4.15
N ALA A 21 -5.97 -6.93 5.45
CA ALA A 21 -5.15 -6.31 6.49
C ALA A 21 -3.72 -6.87 6.54
N LEU A 22 -3.53 -8.19 6.36
CA LEU A 22 -2.20 -8.81 6.31
C LEU A 22 -1.41 -8.34 5.08
N LEU A 23 -2.06 -8.26 3.92
CA LEU A 23 -1.45 -7.72 2.70
C LEU A 23 -1.04 -6.26 2.92
N PHE A 24 -1.90 -5.44 3.51
CA PHE A 24 -1.59 -4.04 3.81
C PHE A 24 -0.49 -3.91 4.87
N LEU A 25 -0.41 -4.80 5.86
CA LEU A 25 0.65 -4.82 6.87
C LEU A 25 2.04 -5.10 6.29
N SER A 26 2.12 -5.82 5.16
CA SER A 26 3.41 -6.03 4.48
C SER A 26 4.05 -4.70 4.05
N GLN A 27 3.25 -3.65 3.83
CA GLN A 27 3.71 -2.31 3.47
C GLN A 27 4.52 -1.63 4.59
N ILE A 28 4.42 -2.09 5.84
CA ILE A 28 5.29 -1.60 6.92
C ILE A 28 6.77 -1.85 6.60
N VAL A 29 7.07 -2.96 5.93
CA VAL A 29 8.45 -3.28 5.52
C VAL A 29 8.94 -2.26 4.49
N HIS A 30 8.11 -1.93 3.50
CA HIS A 30 8.38 -0.90 2.49
C HIS A 30 8.58 0.48 3.15
N LEU A 31 7.62 0.92 3.97
CA LEU A 31 7.71 2.18 4.70
C LEU A 31 8.99 2.29 5.54
N TYR A 32 9.34 1.22 6.26
CA TYR A 32 10.57 1.18 7.05
C TYR A 32 11.82 1.32 6.16
N TRP A 33 11.88 0.56 5.06
CA TRP A 33 13.02 0.59 4.15
C TRP A 33 13.17 1.97 3.49
N MET A 34 12.07 2.52 2.97
CA MET A 34 12.04 3.83 2.34
C MET A 34 12.45 4.93 3.33
N THR A 35 11.98 4.88 4.58
CA THR A 35 12.36 5.85 5.63
C THR A 35 13.88 5.83 5.85
N THR A 36 14.46 4.64 5.99
CA THR A 36 15.84 4.44 6.45
C THR A 36 16.88 4.53 5.33
N ASN A 37 16.50 4.17 4.10
CA ASN A 37 17.43 4.09 2.97
C ASN A 37 17.17 5.15 1.91
N VAL A 38 15.92 5.52 1.63
CA VAL A 38 15.60 6.48 0.56
C VAL A 38 15.46 7.89 1.10
N ALA A 39 14.53 8.09 2.04
CA ALA A 39 14.26 9.41 2.63
C ALA A 39 15.47 9.92 3.42
N PHE A 40 16.09 9.06 4.23
CA PHE A 40 17.27 9.44 5.00
C PHE A 40 18.48 9.76 4.12
N PHE A 41 18.75 8.94 3.09
CA PHE A 41 19.81 9.22 2.13
C PHE A 41 19.58 10.53 1.38
N ARG A 42 18.33 10.81 0.96
CA ARG A 42 18.00 12.07 0.28
C ARG A 42 18.02 13.29 1.21
N ALA A 43 17.73 13.12 2.50
CA ALA A 43 17.74 14.21 3.47
C ALA A 43 19.15 14.53 4.01
N PHE A 44 20.00 13.53 4.21
CA PHE A 44 21.28 13.66 4.92
C PHE A 44 22.50 13.25 4.10
N GLY A 45 22.33 12.62 2.93
CA GLY A 45 23.41 12.21 2.03
C GLY A 45 24.12 10.91 2.44
N HIS A 46 23.60 10.18 3.43
CA HIS A 46 24.12 8.89 3.88
C HIS A 46 22.95 7.98 4.23
N ALA A 47 23.06 6.68 3.91
CA ALA A 47 22.06 5.67 4.28
C ALA A 47 22.37 5.12 5.68
N PHE A 48 21.35 4.70 6.43
CA PHE A 48 21.54 4.13 7.77
C PHE A 48 22.23 2.75 7.72
N SER A 49 22.01 1.98 6.66
CA SER A 49 22.73 0.75 6.33
C SER A 49 22.63 0.49 4.81
N ASP A 50 23.56 -0.28 4.24
CA ASP A 50 23.41 -0.80 2.88
C ASP A 50 22.98 -2.28 2.99
N PRO A 51 21.67 -2.57 2.96
CA PRO A 51 21.19 -3.94 2.95
C PRO A 51 21.54 -4.52 1.58
N GLY A 52 22.69 -5.22 1.51
CA GLY A 52 23.30 -5.63 0.25
C GLY A 52 22.36 -6.32 -0.77
N PRO A 53 22.82 -6.59 -2.00
CA PRO A 53 21.98 -6.78 -3.19
C PRO A 53 20.78 -7.72 -3.07
N LEU A 54 20.91 -8.81 -2.29
CA LEU A 54 19.82 -9.76 -2.05
C LEU A 54 18.62 -9.14 -1.31
N TRP A 55 18.86 -8.26 -0.34
CA TRP A 55 17.79 -7.62 0.43
C TRP A 55 17.03 -6.60 -0.41
N ASN A 56 17.71 -5.84 -1.26
CA ASN A 56 17.05 -4.92 -2.19
C ASN A 56 16.10 -5.66 -3.14
N THR A 57 16.47 -6.86 -3.61
CA THR A 57 15.58 -7.69 -4.43
C THR A 57 14.38 -8.21 -3.64
N VAL A 58 14.59 -8.66 -2.39
CA VAL A 58 13.49 -9.14 -1.53
C VAL A 58 12.49 -8.01 -1.25
N ILE A 59 12.99 -6.80 -0.99
CA ILE A 59 12.13 -5.62 -0.72
C ILE A 59 11.34 -5.25 -1.97
N ALA A 60 11.99 -5.17 -3.14
CA ALA A 60 11.28 -4.94 -4.40
C ALA A 60 10.19 -5.99 -4.68
N LEU A 61 10.41 -7.26 -4.31
CA LEU A 61 9.37 -8.30 -4.41
C LEU A 61 8.22 -8.10 -3.42
N VAL A 62 8.50 -7.61 -2.22
CA VAL A 62 7.48 -7.28 -1.21
C VAL A 62 6.64 -6.08 -1.68
N ASP A 63 7.25 -5.10 -2.33
CA ASP A 63 6.54 -3.94 -2.90
C ASP A 63 5.53 -4.38 -3.96
N TYR A 64 5.80 -5.44 -4.73
CA TYR A 64 4.80 -5.98 -5.66
C TYR A 64 3.57 -6.59 -4.97
N ILE A 65 3.64 -6.91 -3.67
CA ILE A 65 2.47 -7.32 -2.85
C ILE A 65 1.56 -6.11 -2.55
N GLU A 66 2.04 -4.88 -2.74
CA GLU A 66 1.22 -3.67 -2.65
C GLU A 66 0.08 -3.68 -3.67
N ILE A 67 0.29 -4.21 -4.88
CA ILE A 67 -0.75 -4.31 -5.92
C ILE A 67 -1.99 -5.06 -5.41
N PRO A 68 -1.89 -6.34 -4.96
CA PRO A 68 -3.04 -7.02 -4.39
C PRO A 68 -3.55 -6.35 -3.11
N ALA A 69 -2.71 -5.68 -2.33
CA ALA A 69 -3.14 -4.92 -1.14
C ALA A 69 -4.05 -3.73 -1.51
N ILE A 70 -3.67 -2.92 -2.51
CA ILE A 70 -4.44 -1.78 -3.04
C ILE A 70 -5.78 -2.26 -3.62
N ILE A 71 -5.75 -3.34 -4.40
CA ILE A 71 -6.97 -3.88 -5.03
C ILE A 71 -7.95 -4.39 -3.97
N THR A 72 -7.47 -5.23 -3.05
CA THR A 72 -8.33 -5.84 -2.02
C THR A 72 -8.88 -4.79 -1.04
N SER A 73 -8.05 -3.82 -0.62
CA SER A 73 -8.50 -2.71 0.22
C SER A 73 -9.50 -1.81 -0.51
N SER A 74 -9.29 -1.51 -1.81
CA SER A 74 -10.26 -0.76 -2.62
C SER A 74 -11.62 -1.46 -2.65
N ILE A 75 -11.65 -2.77 -2.91
CA ILE A 75 -12.90 -3.55 -2.91
C ILE A 75 -13.56 -3.52 -1.53
N LEU A 76 -12.78 -3.64 -0.45
CA LEU A 76 -13.28 -3.57 0.92
C LEU A 76 -13.94 -2.23 1.26
N TYR A 77 -13.37 -1.11 0.82
CA TYR A 77 -13.96 0.22 1.05
C TYR A 77 -15.14 0.51 0.13
N VAL A 78 -15.14 -0.01 -1.11
CA VAL A 78 -16.32 0.04 -2.00
C VAL A 78 -17.48 -0.74 -1.38
N TYR A 79 -17.23 -1.94 -0.85
CA TYR A 79 -18.24 -2.76 -0.17
C TYR A 79 -18.89 -2.00 0.99
N GLN A 80 -18.08 -1.36 1.83
CA GLN A 80 -18.60 -0.59 2.97
C GLN A 80 -19.35 0.66 2.55
N PHE A 81 -18.90 1.35 1.50
CA PHE A 81 -19.62 2.48 0.93
C PHE A 81 -21.01 2.06 0.46
N GLN A 82 -21.14 0.91 -0.20
CA GLN A 82 -22.42 0.37 -0.67
C GLN A 82 -23.34 -0.03 0.49
N ARG A 83 -22.79 -0.60 1.57
CA ARG A 83 -23.57 -0.99 2.76
C ARG A 83 -23.92 0.16 3.70
N GLY A 84 -23.39 1.37 3.45
CA GLY A 84 -23.56 2.50 4.35
C GLY A 84 -22.88 2.31 5.70
N GLU A 85 -21.85 1.46 5.77
CA GLU A 85 -21.11 1.22 7.01
C GLU A 85 -20.08 2.34 7.25
N GLY A 86 -20.22 3.02 8.39
CA GLY A 86 -19.36 4.15 8.77
C GLY A 86 -19.74 5.48 8.10
N LYS A 87 -18.85 6.46 8.18
CA LYS A 87 -19.07 7.78 7.58
C LYS A 87 -18.74 7.73 6.08
N LYS A 88 -19.72 7.99 5.21
CA LYS A 88 -19.55 7.97 3.74
C LYS A 88 -18.32 8.73 3.25
N TRP A 89 -18.09 9.94 3.77
CA TRP A 89 -16.92 10.75 3.43
C TRP A 89 -15.60 10.03 3.74
N ARG A 90 -15.51 9.32 4.87
CA ARG A 90 -14.29 8.60 5.25
C ARG A 90 -13.99 7.45 4.28
N ASN A 91 -15.00 6.73 3.84
CA ASN A 91 -14.81 5.65 2.86
C ASN A 91 -14.34 6.21 1.51
N ILE A 92 -14.88 7.36 1.08
CA ILE A 92 -14.42 8.06 -0.13
C ILE A 92 -12.97 8.55 0.03
N LEU A 93 -12.65 9.16 1.17
CA LEU A 93 -11.29 9.61 1.47
C LEU A 93 -10.30 8.44 1.42
N PHE A 94 -10.62 7.32 2.08
CA PHE A 94 -9.73 6.16 2.09
C PHE A 94 -9.64 5.48 0.71
N LEU A 95 -10.71 5.46 -0.08
CA LEU A 95 -10.61 5.05 -1.48
C LEU A 95 -9.67 5.95 -2.28
N PHE A 96 -9.73 7.27 -2.07
CA PHE A 96 -8.81 8.20 -2.70
C PHE A 96 -7.35 7.96 -2.26
N LEU A 97 -7.10 7.79 -0.95
CA LEU A 97 -5.76 7.52 -0.41
C LEU A 97 -5.18 6.17 -0.86
N ILE A 98 -6.02 5.14 -1.01
CA ILE A 98 -5.59 3.84 -1.55
C ILE A 98 -5.24 3.98 -3.02
N ASN A 99 -6.07 4.66 -3.81
CA ASN A 99 -5.86 4.76 -5.25
C ASN A 99 -4.77 5.78 -5.61
N SER A 100 -4.39 6.69 -4.71
CA SER A 100 -3.18 7.49 -4.89
C SER A 100 -1.91 6.66 -4.81
N GLN A 101 -1.92 5.48 -4.16
CA GLN A 101 -0.74 4.60 -4.07
C GLN A 101 -0.31 4.05 -5.44
N TRP A 102 -1.20 3.99 -6.43
CA TRP A 102 -0.81 3.69 -7.81
C TRP A 102 0.21 4.68 -8.37
N LEU A 103 0.13 5.95 -7.96
CA LEU A 103 1.09 6.97 -8.36
C LEU A 103 2.47 6.73 -7.73
N HIS A 104 2.50 6.19 -6.51
CA HIS A 104 3.74 5.79 -5.86
C HIS A 104 4.38 4.57 -6.57
N LEU A 105 3.60 3.50 -6.79
CA LEU A 105 4.08 2.27 -7.44
C LEU A 105 4.70 2.52 -8.81
N PHE A 106 4.05 3.35 -9.64
CA PHE A 106 4.55 3.73 -10.96
C PHE A 106 5.89 4.47 -10.92
N TRP A 107 6.29 4.96 -9.75
CA TRP A 107 7.33 5.96 -9.63
C TRP A 107 8.56 5.43 -8.92
N ILE A 108 8.41 4.87 -7.71
CA ILE A 108 9.56 4.34 -6.97
C ILE A 108 9.95 2.96 -7.50
N THR A 109 8.98 2.06 -7.68
CA THR A 109 9.23 0.67 -8.06
C THR A 109 9.69 0.56 -9.51
N ASP A 110 9.06 1.27 -10.45
CA ASP A 110 9.42 1.19 -11.87
C ASP A 110 10.74 1.91 -12.19
N GLU A 111 11.08 3.02 -11.51
CA GLU A 111 12.36 3.72 -11.73
C GLU A 111 13.55 2.90 -11.21
N ILE A 112 13.45 2.35 -9.98
CA ILE A 112 14.52 1.56 -9.37
C ILE A 112 14.77 0.29 -10.20
N ILE A 113 13.72 -0.41 -10.60
CA ILE A 113 13.84 -1.62 -11.41
C ILE A 113 14.40 -1.28 -12.79
N TYR A 114 13.85 -0.27 -13.46
CA TYR A 114 14.35 0.13 -14.77
C TYR A 114 15.84 0.54 -14.72
N ALA A 115 16.24 1.34 -13.73
CA ALA A 115 17.62 1.78 -13.56
C ALA A 115 18.57 0.61 -13.25
N GLN A 116 18.13 -0.38 -12.46
CA GLN A 116 18.91 -1.59 -12.20
C GLN A 116 19.08 -2.48 -13.45
N PHE A 117 18.07 -2.56 -14.32
CA PHE A 117 18.12 -3.39 -15.52
C PHE A 117 18.80 -2.74 -16.74
N THR A 118 18.76 -1.42 -16.85
CA THR A 118 19.27 -0.69 -18.03
C THR A 118 20.49 0.17 -17.74
N GLY A 119 20.89 0.32 -16.48
CA GLY A 119 22.01 1.18 -16.05
C GLY A 119 21.77 2.68 -16.29
N THR A 120 20.57 3.07 -16.72
CA THR A 120 20.17 4.45 -17.00
C THR A 120 18.78 4.70 -16.41
N ALA A 121 18.57 5.86 -15.80
CA ALA A 121 17.23 6.25 -15.37
C ALA A 121 16.38 6.54 -16.62
N ALA A 122 15.17 5.98 -16.70
CA ALA A 122 14.26 6.22 -17.84
C ALA A 122 13.87 7.71 -17.95
N PHE A 123 13.73 8.39 -16.80
CA PHE A 123 13.30 9.77 -16.68
C PHE A 123 14.04 10.45 -15.53
N ILE A 124 14.44 11.71 -15.69
CA ILE A 124 15.00 12.52 -14.59
C ILE A 124 13.83 13.12 -13.82
N ILE A 125 13.60 12.62 -12.61
CA ILE A 125 12.48 13.06 -11.79
C ILE A 125 12.93 14.21 -10.89
N PRO A 126 12.24 15.36 -10.92
CA PRO A 126 12.55 16.47 -10.03
C PRO A 126 12.49 16.06 -8.54
N ILE A 127 13.44 16.53 -7.74
CA ILE A 127 13.58 16.18 -6.32
C ILE A 127 12.29 16.46 -5.52
N TRP A 128 11.61 17.58 -5.79
CA TRP A 128 10.37 17.95 -5.12
C TRP A 128 9.25 16.93 -5.35
N LEU A 129 9.24 16.32 -6.54
CA LEU A 129 8.26 15.33 -6.96
C LEU A 129 8.50 14.07 -6.11
N SER A 130 9.74 13.60 -5.92
CA SER A 130 10.03 12.42 -5.08
C SER A 130 9.58 12.57 -3.62
N TRP A 131 9.61 13.79 -3.05
CA TRP A 131 9.06 14.02 -1.71
C TRP A 131 7.54 13.89 -1.65
N ILE A 132 6.84 14.18 -2.76
CA ILE A 132 5.40 13.95 -2.88
C ILE A 132 5.12 12.45 -2.92
N ALA A 133 5.90 11.66 -3.68
CA ALA A 133 5.75 10.21 -3.71
C ALA A 133 5.92 9.60 -2.31
N ILE A 134 7.00 9.93 -1.60
CA ILE A 134 7.23 9.51 -0.21
C ILE A 134 6.04 9.90 0.69
N SER A 135 5.51 11.12 0.53
CA SER A 135 4.38 11.58 1.32
C SER A 135 3.11 10.77 1.05
N ILE A 136 2.87 10.35 -0.20
CA ILE A 136 1.72 9.54 -0.59
C ILE A 136 1.76 8.18 0.12
N ASP A 137 2.91 7.54 0.23
CA ASP A 137 3.07 6.26 0.93
C ASP A 137 2.69 6.40 2.40
N TYR A 138 3.17 7.45 3.09
CA TYR A 138 2.78 7.66 4.49
C TYR A 138 1.27 7.94 4.67
N LEU A 139 0.55 8.38 3.63
CA LEU A 139 -0.91 8.52 3.68
C LEU A 139 -1.63 7.17 3.71
N GLU A 140 -0.95 6.05 3.47
CA GLU A 140 -1.53 4.71 3.61
C GLU A 140 -1.70 4.31 5.09
N LEU A 141 -0.88 4.84 6.01
CA LEU A 141 -0.91 4.52 7.44
C LEU A 141 -2.31 4.63 8.08
N PRO A 142 -3.08 5.73 7.91
CA PRO A 142 -4.44 5.82 8.46
C PRO A 142 -5.38 4.78 7.86
N VAL A 143 -5.22 4.43 6.58
CA VAL A 143 -6.02 3.41 5.90
C VAL A 143 -5.66 2.02 6.44
N MET A 144 -4.38 1.75 6.64
CA MET A 144 -3.86 0.51 7.21
C MET A 144 -4.45 0.28 8.59
N TYR A 145 -4.36 1.28 9.47
CA TYR A 145 -4.90 1.20 10.82
C TYR A 145 -6.41 0.89 10.83
N ASP A 146 -7.20 1.55 9.99
CA ASP A 146 -8.65 1.31 9.93
C ASP A 146 -8.96 -0.09 9.37
N THR A 147 -8.21 -0.55 8.38
CA THR A 147 -8.34 -1.90 7.80
C THR A 147 -8.02 -2.99 8.83
N ILE A 148 -6.94 -2.84 9.60
CA ILE A 148 -6.57 -3.76 10.69
C ILE A 148 -7.65 -3.78 11.77
N LYS A 149 -8.14 -2.61 12.19
CA LYS A 149 -9.21 -2.50 13.18
C LYS A 149 -10.45 -3.28 12.75
N LYS A 150 -10.82 -3.18 11.47
CA LYS A 150 -11.96 -3.91 10.89
C LYS A 150 -11.71 -5.41 10.82
N ALA A 151 -10.50 -5.83 10.44
CA ALA A 151 -10.14 -7.24 10.45
C ALA A 151 -10.30 -7.84 11.85
N ILE A 152 -9.80 -7.16 12.89
CA ILE A 152 -9.93 -7.59 14.29
C ILE A 152 -11.41 -7.67 14.70
N ILE A 153 -12.22 -6.66 14.36
CA ILE A 153 -13.66 -6.67 14.66
C ILE A 153 -14.36 -7.82 13.93
N SER A 154 -13.99 -8.09 12.67
CA SER A 154 -14.58 -9.16 11.88
C SER A 154 -14.25 -10.53 12.45
N LEU A 155 -13.00 -10.77 12.86
CA LEU A 155 -12.59 -12.02 13.51
C LEU A 155 -13.33 -12.26 14.81
N ARG A 156 -13.53 -11.21 15.63
CA ARG A 156 -14.29 -11.31 16.89
C ARG A 156 -15.77 -11.62 16.72
N LYS A 157 -16.37 -11.29 15.57
CA LYS A 157 -17.78 -11.62 15.27
C LYS A 157 -17.96 -13.05 14.74
N SER A 158 -16.88 -13.67 14.29
CA SER A 158 -16.88 -15.02 13.72
C SER A 158 -16.39 -16.10 14.69
N ALA A 159 -15.83 -15.71 15.84
CA ALA A 159 -15.50 -16.57 16.98
C ALA A 159 -16.67 -16.63 17.96
#